data_AF-A0A925BVU1-F1
#
_entry.id   AF-A0A925BVU1-F1
#
_cell.length_a   1.000
_cell.length_b   1.000
_cell.length_c   1.000
_cell.angle_alpha   90.00
_cell.angle_beta   90.00
_cell.angle_gamma   90.00
#
_symmetry.space_group_name_H-M   'P 1'
#
loop_
_entity.id
_entity.type
_entity.pdbx_description
1 polymer ?
#
loop_
_entity_poly.entity_id
_entity_poly.type
_entity_poly.pdbx_seq_one_letter_code
_entity_poly.pdbx_strand_id
1 'polypeptide(L)'
;MIHQAQKLVGCFFFMFSTMIIEAQSNDKVYLFSYFKNNGQDGLHLAYSHDGYTWKSLKNDSSFLRPTAGKDKLMRDPCIVRGADAKFHMVWTVSWNERGIGYASSDDLIRWSDQQYIPVMEQEDSARNCWAPEIFYDDGKKEYIIFWATTIPGRFASSEKTGDDKYNHRMYYTITKEFKIFSKAKLLYDQGFNVIDATIQKNGKQYLMFLKDETRNPPQKNLRIATSKNLGGKYSKPTAPITGNYWAEGPTVLKLGKQWIIYFDKYTSHTYGAVTSTDLINWTDISDKISFPKGTSHGTVFTVSQAEFQKISGN
;
A
#
# COMPACT_ATOMS: atom_id res chain seq x y z
N MET A 1 27.66 85.10 30.08
CA MET A 1 26.83 84.02 30.66
C MET A 1 25.39 84.20 30.22
N ILE A 2 24.99 83.64 29.07
CA ILE A 2 23.57 83.36 28.76
C ILE A 2 23.56 82.08 27.93
N HIS A 3 23.06 80.99 28.49
CA HIS A 3 22.90 79.69 27.84
C HIS A 3 21.46 79.61 27.29
N GLN A 4 21.31 79.43 25.98
CA GLN A 4 20.04 79.00 25.36
C GLN A 4 19.96 77.47 25.42
N ALA A 5 18.86 76.95 25.93
CA ALA A 5 18.53 75.52 25.88
C ALA A 5 17.60 75.25 24.69
N GLN A 6 18.10 74.53 23.68
CA GLN A 6 17.26 73.89 22.65
C GLN A 6 16.90 72.48 23.12
N LYS A 7 15.60 72.17 23.20
CA LYS A 7 15.08 70.82 23.43
C LYS A 7 15.07 70.05 22.10
N LEU A 8 15.85 68.98 22.02
CA LEU A 8 15.73 67.97 20.95
C LEU A 8 14.60 67.00 21.31
N VAL A 9 13.59 66.89 20.45
CA VAL A 9 12.59 65.82 20.48
C VAL A 9 13.07 64.72 19.55
N GLY A 10 13.48 63.57 20.10
CA GLY A 10 13.86 62.40 19.33
C GLY A 10 12.64 61.52 19.03
N CYS A 11 12.27 61.42 17.76
CA CYS A 11 11.30 60.42 17.28
C CYS A 11 11.99 59.05 17.17
N PHE A 12 11.60 58.09 17.99
CA PHE A 12 11.98 56.68 17.83
C PHE A 12 11.06 56.03 16.79
N PHE A 13 11.60 55.71 15.60
CA PHE A 13 10.95 54.84 14.64
C PHE A 13 11.22 53.38 15.03
N PHE A 14 10.21 52.68 15.56
CA PHE A 14 10.25 51.23 15.72
C PHE A 14 9.96 50.56 14.38
N MET A 15 11.00 50.03 13.71
CA MET A 15 10.81 49.10 12.60
C MET A 15 10.29 47.77 13.15
N PHE A 16 9.01 47.48 12.92
CA PHE A 16 8.47 46.13 13.06
C PHE A 16 8.99 45.27 11.89
N SER A 17 9.96 44.42 12.18
CA SER A 17 10.33 43.31 11.30
C SER A 17 9.22 42.27 11.36
N THR A 18 8.42 42.18 10.29
CA THR A 18 7.52 41.04 10.07
C THR A 18 8.38 39.85 9.67
N MET A 19 8.67 38.97 10.63
CA MET A 19 9.12 37.61 10.33
C MET A 19 7.99 36.90 9.59
N ILE A 20 8.14 36.78 8.27
CA ILE A 20 7.38 35.81 7.48
C ILE A 20 7.88 34.45 7.94
N ILE A 21 7.08 33.77 8.77
CA ILE A 21 7.24 32.34 9.01
C ILE A 21 6.84 31.68 7.69
N GLU A 22 7.81 31.40 6.83
CA GLU A 22 7.62 30.39 5.81
C GLU A 22 7.31 29.09 6.54
N ALA A 23 6.03 28.68 6.50
CA ALA A 23 5.66 27.34 6.86
C ALA A 23 6.53 26.41 6.02
N GLN A 24 7.39 25.61 6.65
CA GLN A 24 8.09 24.52 5.98
C GLN A 24 7.03 23.75 5.19
N SER A 25 7.06 23.89 3.87
CA SER A 25 6.27 23.03 3.00
C SER A 25 6.60 21.61 3.41
N ASN A 26 5.59 20.82 3.74
CA ASN A 26 5.82 19.41 4.00
C ASN A 26 6.37 18.83 2.69
N ASP A 27 7.67 18.54 2.62
CA ASP A 27 8.39 18.11 1.39
C ASP A 27 7.90 16.76 0.83
N LYS A 28 6.88 16.17 1.47
CA LYS A 28 6.33 14.86 1.18
C LYS A 28 4.92 14.98 0.66
N VAL A 29 4.66 14.27 -0.42
CA VAL A 29 3.32 14.02 -0.96
C VAL A 29 3.09 12.52 -0.91
N TYR A 30 1.89 12.12 -0.49
CA TYR A 30 1.49 10.72 -0.53
C TYR A 30 0.84 10.44 -1.87
N LEU A 31 1.26 9.36 -2.52
CA LEU A 31 0.60 8.82 -3.69
C LEU A 31 -0.12 7.51 -3.32
N PHE A 32 -1.16 7.21 -4.07
CA PHE A 32 -1.94 5.98 -3.95
C PHE A 32 -2.04 5.33 -5.32
N SER A 33 -1.46 4.15 -5.50
CA SER A 33 -1.67 3.33 -6.69
C SER A 33 -2.96 2.56 -6.56
N TYR A 34 -3.82 2.60 -7.56
CA TYR A 34 -5.07 1.84 -7.56
C TYR A 34 -5.47 1.40 -8.96
N PHE A 35 -6.49 0.56 -9.03
CA PHE A 35 -7.16 0.19 -10.27
C PHE A 35 -8.66 0.47 -10.12
N LYS A 36 -9.37 0.36 -11.23
CA LYS A 36 -10.83 0.54 -11.29
C LYS A 36 -11.50 -0.69 -11.89
N ASN A 37 -12.75 -0.91 -11.51
CA ASN A 37 -13.57 -2.01 -12.02
C ASN A 37 -12.86 -3.37 -11.84
N ASN A 38 -12.58 -4.08 -12.94
CA ASN A 38 -11.86 -5.35 -12.91
C ASN A 38 -10.37 -5.23 -13.29
N GLY A 39 -9.84 -4.01 -13.43
CA GLY A 39 -8.41 -3.77 -13.69
C GLY A 39 -8.02 -3.76 -15.17
N GLN A 40 -8.97 -3.72 -16.11
CA GLN A 40 -8.65 -3.69 -17.55
C GLN A 40 -8.02 -2.36 -17.99
N ASP A 41 -8.31 -1.26 -17.29
CA ASP A 41 -7.80 0.07 -17.68
C ASP A 41 -6.34 0.27 -17.25
N GLY A 42 -5.91 -0.37 -16.15
CA GLY A 42 -4.53 -0.34 -15.68
C GLY A 42 -4.29 0.44 -14.40
N LEU A 43 -3.09 1.00 -14.29
CA LEU A 43 -2.63 1.77 -13.14
C LEU A 43 -3.26 3.14 -13.11
N HIS A 44 -3.91 3.51 -12.01
CA HIS A 44 -4.30 4.88 -11.69
C HIS A 44 -3.50 5.36 -10.48
N LEU A 45 -3.28 6.68 -10.41
CA LEU A 45 -2.61 7.31 -9.28
C LEU A 45 -3.49 8.42 -8.69
N ALA A 46 -3.56 8.46 -7.37
CA ALA A 46 -4.12 9.58 -6.61
C ALA A 46 -3.04 10.16 -5.71
N TYR A 47 -3.26 11.39 -5.23
CA TYR A 47 -2.35 12.07 -4.32
C TYR A 47 -3.08 12.66 -3.13
N SER A 48 -2.35 12.83 -2.04
CA SER A 48 -2.79 13.52 -0.83
C SER A 48 -1.61 14.22 -0.15
N HIS A 49 -1.87 15.41 0.40
CA HIS A 49 -0.90 16.13 1.24
C HIS A 49 -1.12 15.88 2.73
N ASP A 50 -2.33 15.48 3.12
CA ASP A 50 -2.73 15.28 4.52
C ASP A 50 -2.93 13.80 4.89
N GLY A 51 -3.04 12.90 3.91
CA GLY A 51 -3.38 11.50 4.09
C GLY A 51 -4.89 11.25 4.28
N TYR A 52 -5.74 12.27 4.23
CA TYR A 52 -7.19 12.14 4.44
C TYR A 52 -7.96 12.39 3.16
N THR A 53 -7.58 13.43 2.42
CA THR A 53 -8.23 13.81 1.17
C THR A 53 -7.37 13.38 -0.02
N TRP A 54 -7.88 12.44 -0.81
CA TRP A 54 -7.20 11.92 -2.00
C TRP A 54 -7.84 12.47 -3.27
N LYS A 55 -7.01 12.95 -4.19
CA LYS A 55 -7.42 13.47 -5.50
C LYS A 55 -6.74 12.67 -6.60
N SER A 56 -7.48 12.32 -7.66
CA SER A 56 -6.90 11.61 -8.79
C SER A 56 -5.89 12.52 -9.52
N LEU A 57 -4.83 11.90 -10.04
CA LEU A 57 -3.88 12.54 -10.93
C LEU A 57 -4.35 12.42 -12.39
N LYS A 58 -3.92 13.37 -13.23
CA LYS A 58 -4.15 13.36 -14.69
C LYS A 58 -5.61 13.09 -15.08
N ASN A 59 -6.56 13.74 -14.40
CA ASN A 59 -8.00 13.54 -14.64
C ASN A 59 -8.45 12.07 -14.53
N ASP A 60 -7.83 11.31 -13.62
CA ASP A 60 -8.10 9.89 -13.40
C ASP A 60 -7.81 9.01 -14.63
N SER A 61 -6.84 9.41 -15.47
CA SER A 61 -6.37 8.59 -16.59
C SER A 61 -5.43 7.47 -16.13
N SER A 62 -5.46 6.34 -16.83
CA SER A 62 -4.49 5.27 -16.66
C SER A 62 -3.05 5.72 -17.01
N PHE A 63 -2.10 5.43 -16.13
CA PHE A 63 -0.66 5.65 -16.27
C PHE A 63 0.05 4.49 -16.94
N LEU A 64 -0.51 3.28 -16.86
CA LEU A 64 0.05 2.08 -17.48
C LEU A 64 -1.06 1.07 -17.75
N ARG A 65 -1.33 0.79 -19.03
CA ARG A 65 -2.29 -0.25 -19.44
C ARG A 65 -1.67 -1.64 -19.32
N PRO A 66 -2.36 -2.66 -18.81
CA PRO A 66 -1.81 -4.00 -18.64
C PRO A 66 -1.57 -4.71 -19.97
N THR A 67 -0.40 -5.34 -20.06
CA THR A 67 -0.02 -6.24 -21.17
C THR A 67 0.52 -7.59 -20.67
N ALA A 68 0.91 -7.69 -19.40
CA ALA A 68 1.36 -8.93 -18.77
C ALA A 68 0.20 -9.89 -18.45
N GLY A 69 0.49 -11.19 -18.53
CA GLY A 69 -0.50 -12.27 -18.35
C GLY A 69 -1.41 -12.45 -19.56
N LYS A 70 -2.13 -13.57 -19.59
CA LYS A 70 -3.07 -13.89 -20.66
C LYS A 70 -4.31 -12.99 -20.62
N ASP A 71 -4.84 -12.77 -19.41
CA ASP A 71 -6.06 -11.97 -19.24
C ASP A 71 -5.81 -10.46 -19.28
N LYS A 72 -4.54 -10.03 -19.16
CA LYS A 72 -4.11 -8.63 -19.21
C LYS A 72 -4.90 -7.75 -18.24
N LEU A 73 -4.99 -8.18 -16.98
CA LEU A 73 -5.53 -7.35 -15.91
C LEU A 73 -4.41 -6.66 -15.14
N MET A 74 -4.72 -5.53 -14.53
CA MET A 74 -3.92 -4.93 -13.46
C MET A 74 -4.83 -4.67 -12.28
N ARG A 75 -4.81 -5.60 -11.32
CA ARG A 75 -5.47 -5.40 -10.03
C ARG A 75 -4.43 -5.32 -8.93
N ASP A 76 -4.79 -4.61 -7.87
CA ASP A 76 -4.02 -4.49 -6.64
C ASP A 76 -2.57 -4.00 -6.89
N PRO A 77 -2.35 -2.90 -7.65
CA PRO A 77 -1.00 -2.46 -7.98
C PRO A 77 -0.27 -1.97 -6.73
N CYS A 78 0.84 -2.63 -6.39
CA CYS A 78 1.72 -2.26 -5.29
C CYS A 78 2.99 -1.60 -5.84
N ILE A 79 3.26 -0.36 -5.45
CA ILE A 79 4.46 0.39 -5.83
C ILE A 79 5.36 0.62 -4.61
N VAL A 80 6.64 0.32 -4.75
CA VAL A 80 7.68 0.71 -3.77
C VAL A 80 8.82 1.45 -4.44
N ARG A 81 9.50 2.31 -3.67
CA ARG A 81 10.80 2.84 -4.10
C ARG A 81 11.91 1.87 -3.71
N GLY A 82 12.70 1.47 -4.69
CA GLY A 82 13.87 0.63 -4.55
C GLY A 82 15.11 1.40 -4.07
N ALA A 83 16.14 0.65 -3.65
CA ALA A 83 17.44 1.25 -3.29
C ALA A 83 18.22 1.79 -4.50
N ASP A 84 17.83 1.41 -5.71
CA ASP A 84 18.30 1.97 -6.98
C ASP A 84 17.59 3.29 -7.35
N ALA A 85 16.81 3.84 -6.42
CA ALA A 85 15.98 5.04 -6.55
C ALA A 85 14.80 4.92 -7.54
N LYS A 86 14.61 3.74 -8.15
CA LYS A 86 13.49 3.46 -9.06
C LYS A 86 12.22 3.14 -8.29
N PHE A 87 11.09 3.28 -8.96
CA PHE A 87 9.82 2.71 -8.55
C PHE A 87 9.68 1.32 -9.15
N HIS A 88 9.34 0.34 -8.32
CA HIS A 88 9.03 -1.03 -8.73
C HIS A 88 7.56 -1.30 -8.44
N MET A 89 6.87 -1.88 -9.43
CA MET A 89 5.46 -2.21 -9.32
C MET A 89 5.23 -3.69 -9.57
N VAL A 90 4.36 -4.30 -8.77
CA VAL A 90 3.76 -5.63 -9.02
C VAL A 90 2.25 -5.54 -8.95
N TRP A 91 1.56 -6.48 -9.60
CA TRP A 91 0.10 -6.53 -9.64
C TRP A 91 -0.44 -7.93 -9.98
N THR A 92 -1.72 -8.15 -9.71
CA THR A 92 -2.47 -9.32 -10.15
C THR A 92 -2.81 -9.23 -11.64
N VAL A 93 -2.37 -10.22 -12.44
CA VAL A 93 -2.59 -10.24 -13.90
C VAL A 93 -3.86 -10.96 -14.36
N SER A 94 -4.41 -11.84 -13.52
CA SER A 94 -5.56 -12.68 -13.83
C SER A 94 -6.21 -13.27 -12.58
N TRP A 95 -7.47 -13.69 -12.71
CA TRP A 95 -8.17 -14.49 -11.72
C TRP A 95 -7.63 -15.93 -11.61
N ASN A 96 -7.05 -16.50 -12.64
CA ASN A 96 -6.70 -17.93 -12.68
C ASN A 96 -5.30 -18.24 -13.26
N GLU A 97 -4.36 -17.30 -13.18
CA GLU A 97 -2.96 -17.52 -13.58
C GLU A 97 -2.02 -17.70 -12.37
N ARG A 98 -0.88 -18.34 -12.62
CA ARG A 98 0.13 -18.73 -11.61
C ARG A 98 1.30 -17.75 -11.53
N GLY A 99 1.06 -16.50 -11.93
CA GLY A 99 2.08 -15.46 -11.97
C GLY A 99 1.50 -14.09 -11.66
N ILE A 100 2.41 -13.12 -11.58
CA ILE A 100 2.14 -11.72 -11.28
C ILE A 100 2.78 -10.84 -12.34
N GLY A 101 2.33 -9.59 -12.44
CA GLY A 101 2.96 -8.60 -13.30
C GLY A 101 4.10 -7.88 -12.60
N TYR A 102 5.05 -7.37 -13.38
CA TYR A 102 6.10 -6.48 -12.91
C TYR A 102 6.48 -5.41 -13.94
N ALA A 103 6.75 -4.20 -13.47
CA ALA A 103 7.35 -3.12 -14.23
C ALA A 103 8.11 -2.18 -13.29
N SER A 104 9.02 -1.38 -13.84
CA SER A 104 9.74 -0.35 -13.10
C SER A 104 9.68 1.00 -13.79
N SER A 105 9.89 2.08 -13.05
CA SER A 105 9.89 3.44 -13.58
C SER A 105 10.86 4.33 -12.79
N ASP A 106 11.49 5.28 -13.47
CA ASP A 106 12.30 6.31 -12.82
C ASP A 106 11.45 7.50 -12.36
N ASP A 107 10.26 7.70 -12.93
CA ASP A 107 9.46 8.93 -12.80
C ASP A 107 7.95 8.71 -12.61
N LEU A 108 7.48 7.47 -12.51
CA LEU A 108 6.07 7.04 -12.46
C LEU A 108 5.23 7.35 -13.71
N ILE A 109 5.83 7.96 -14.74
CA ILE A 109 5.18 8.32 -15.99
C ILE A 109 5.59 7.34 -17.08
N ARG A 110 6.89 7.09 -17.20
CA ARG A 110 7.48 6.17 -18.18
C ARG A 110 7.83 4.87 -17.48
N TRP A 111 7.12 3.82 -17.86
CA TRP A 111 7.31 2.48 -17.31
C TRP A 111 8.14 1.63 -18.29
N SER A 112 8.95 0.74 -17.72
CA SER A 112 9.62 -0.32 -18.48
C SER A 112 8.61 -1.26 -19.13
N ASP A 113 9.09 -2.09 -20.06
CA ASP A 113 8.31 -3.23 -20.54
C ASP A 113 7.80 -4.08 -19.36
N GLN A 114 6.56 -4.52 -19.47
CA GLN A 114 5.92 -5.34 -18.46
C GLN A 114 6.40 -6.78 -18.56
N GLN A 115 6.62 -7.39 -17.40
CA GLN A 115 7.04 -8.77 -17.28
C GLN A 115 5.94 -9.58 -16.59
N TYR A 116 5.73 -10.81 -17.05
CA TYR A 116 5.00 -11.82 -16.30
C TYR A 116 6.01 -12.62 -15.48
N ILE A 117 5.88 -12.57 -14.15
CA ILE A 117 6.72 -13.33 -13.23
C ILE A 117 5.96 -14.60 -12.81
N PRO A 118 6.43 -15.80 -13.21
CA PRO A 118 5.75 -17.08 -12.99
C PRO A 118 5.96 -17.63 -11.56
N VAL A 119 5.56 -16.87 -10.54
CA VAL A 119 5.92 -17.14 -9.13
C VAL A 119 5.38 -18.47 -8.58
N MET A 120 4.32 -19.04 -9.15
CA MET A 120 3.72 -20.32 -8.75
C MET A 120 3.67 -21.36 -9.88
N GLU A 121 4.43 -21.17 -10.96
CA GLU A 121 4.37 -22.06 -12.15
C GLU A 121 4.84 -23.49 -11.85
N GLN A 122 5.71 -23.67 -10.84
CA GLN A 122 6.17 -24.98 -10.36
C GLN A 122 5.12 -25.73 -9.51
N GLU A 123 3.98 -25.10 -9.25
CA GLU A 123 2.88 -25.67 -8.47
C GLU A 123 1.68 -25.93 -9.40
N ASP A 124 1.54 -27.18 -9.85
CA ASP A 124 0.52 -27.58 -10.84
C ASP A 124 -0.91 -27.32 -10.39
N SER A 125 -1.14 -27.41 -9.08
CA SER A 125 -2.47 -27.20 -8.49
C SER A 125 -2.73 -25.76 -8.02
N ALA A 126 -1.76 -24.85 -8.16
CA ALA A 126 -1.95 -23.45 -7.81
C ALA A 126 -3.02 -22.83 -8.70
N ARG A 127 -4.02 -22.21 -8.07
CA ARG A 127 -5.14 -21.60 -8.80
C ARG A 127 -4.85 -20.18 -9.26
N ASN A 128 -4.09 -19.44 -8.47
CA ASN A 128 -4.04 -17.99 -8.58
C ASN A 128 -2.80 -17.40 -7.91
N CYS A 129 -2.41 -16.18 -8.31
CA CYS A 129 -1.49 -15.31 -7.56
C CYS A 129 -2.12 -13.92 -7.45
N TRP A 130 -2.71 -13.61 -6.29
CA TRP A 130 -3.50 -12.39 -6.08
C TRP A 130 -2.86 -11.44 -5.08
N ALA A 131 -3.17 -10.15 -5.26
CA ALA A 131 -2.76 -9.04 -4.41
C ALA A 131 -1.28 -9.10 -4.03
N PRO A 132 -0.36 -9.10 -5.01
CA PRO A 132 1.06 -9.10 -4.69
C PRO A 132 1.50 -7.76 -4.10
N GLU A 133 2.35 -7.83 -3.08
CA GLU A 133 3.04 -6.67 -2.52
C GLU A 133 4.56 -6.87 -2.52
N ILE A 134 5.29 -5.76 -2.52
CA ILE A 134 6.75 -5.72 -2.47
C ILE A 134 7.18 -5.08 -1.16
N PHE A 135 8.22 -5.62 -0.54
CA PHE A 135 8.92 -4.96 0.54
C PHE A 135 10.44 -5.04 0.30
N TYR A 136 11.13 -3.91 0.40
CA TYR A 136 12.60 -3.88 0.31
C TYR A 136 13.25 -4.07 1.68
N ASP A 137 13.98 -5.18 1.86
CA ASP A 137 14.77 -5.45 3.05
C ASP A 137 16.15 -4.77 2.95
N ASP A 138 16.24 -3.57 3.50
CA ASP A 138 17.49 -2.79 3.53
C ASP A 138 18.65 -3.51 4.23
N GLY A 139 18.38 -4.41 5.18
CA GLY A 139 19.42 -5.15 5.91
C GLY A 139 20.07 -6.24 5.06
N LYS A 140 19.31 -6.81 4.12
CA LYS A 140 19.79 -7.87 3.22
C LYS A 140 20.00 -7.43 1.78
N LYS A 141 19.57 -6.20 1.46
CA LYS A 141 19.58 -5.62 0.11
C LYS A 141 18.85 -6.50 -0.91
N GLU A 142 17.67 -6.97 -0.52
CA GLU A 142 16.81 -7.83 -1.33
C GLU A 142 15.34 -7.40 -1.21
N TYR A 143 14.55 -7.70 -2.22
CA TYR A 143 13.11 -7.56 -2.22
C TYR A 143 12.46 -8.88 -1.82
N ILE A 144 11.48 -8.81 -0.93
CA ILE A 144 10.47 -9.85 -0.79
C ILE A 144 9.25 -9.44 -1.60
N ILE A 145 8.72 -10.36 -2.39
CA ILE A 145 7.44 -10.22 -3.07
C ILE A 145 6.53 -11.28 -2.50
N PHE A 146 5.33 -10.92 -2.07
CA PHE A 146 4.41 -11.84 -1.42
C PHE A 146 2.98 -11.66 -1.91
N TRP A 147 2.23 -12.75 -1.98
CA TRP A 147 0.91 -12.81 -2.63
C TRP A 147 0.07 -13.93 -2.04
N ALA A 148 -1.23 -13.93 -2.33
CA ALA A 148 -2.16 -14.96 -1.92
C ALA A 148 -2.37 -16.02 -3.02
N THR A 149 -2.31 -17.30 -2.64
CA THR A 149 -2.57 -18.42 -3.56
C THR A 149 -3.42 -19.47 -2.88
N THR A 150 -4.44 -19.97 -3.59
CA THR A 150 -5.14 -21.21 -3.25
C THR A 150 -4.46 -22.39 -3.92
N ILE A 151 -4.26 -23.46 -3.15
CA ILE A 151 -3.80 -24.76 -3.63
C ILE A 151 -4.78 -25.81 -3.08
N PRO A 152 -5.68 -26.36 -3.92
CA PRO A 152 -6.72 -27.29 -3.48
C PRO A 152 -6.15 -28.46 -2.68
N GLY A 153 -6.86 -28.87 -1.62
CA GLY A 153 -6.46 -29.96 -0.73
C GLY A 153 -5.27 -29.68 0.21
N ARG A 154 -4.50 -28.60 0.00
CA ARG A 154 -3.29 -28.32 0.82
C ARG A 154 -3.61 -27.94 2.26
N PHE A 155 -4.72 -27.23 2.47
CA PHE A 155 -5.15 -26.75 3.79
C PHE A 155 -6.57 -27.22 4.10
N ALA A 156 -6.73 -28.54 4.21
CA ALA A 156 -8.02 -29.22 4.34
C ALA A 156 -8.91 -28.69 5.49
N SER A 157 -8.31 -28.26 6.60
CA SER A 157 -9.06 -27.77 7.77
C SER A 157 -9.86 -26.49 7.51
N SER A 158 -9.43 -25.65 6.55
CA SER A 158 -10.10 -24.40 6.19
C SER A 158 -10.68 -24.39 4.78
N GLU A 159 -10.64 -25.51 4.06
CA GLU A 159 -10.96 -25.57 2.63
C GLU A 159 -12.41 -25.15 2.32
N LYS A 160 -13.34 -25.46 3.22
CA LYS A 160 -14.77 -25.11 3.07
C LYS A 160 -15.15 -23.76 3.66
N THR A 161 -14.16 -22.96 4.07
CA THR A 161 -14.42 -21.69 4.76
C THR A 161 -14.40 -20.48 3.84
N GLY A 162 -13.83 -20.58 2.64
CA GLY A 162 -13.70 -19.48 1.71
C GLY A 162 -14.83 -19.35 0.69
N ASP A 163 -14.61 -18.49 -0.29
CA ASP A 163 -15.51 -18.29 -1.42
C ASP A 163 -15.33 -19.41 -2.47
N ASP A 164 -16.40 -20.17 -2.69
CA ASP A 164 -16.44 -21.24 -3.71
C ASP A 164 -15.27 -22.21 -3.54
N LYS A 165 -14.29 -22.15 -4.44
CA LYS A 165 -13.11 -23.04 -4.53
C LYS A 165 -11.82 -22.42 -3.99
N TYR A 166 -11.91 -21.26 -3.33
CA TYR A 166 -10.75 -20.51 -2.86
C TYR A 166 -10.51 -20.67 -1.35
N ASN A 167 -9.27 -20.96 -0.99
CA ASN A 167 -8.77 -21.09 0.38
C ASN A 167 -7.28 -20.71 0.36
N HIS A 168 -7.03 -19.41 0.43
CA HIS A 168 -5.72 -18.81 0.23
C HIS A 168 -4.81 -18.96 1.44
N ARG A 169 -3.51 -18.99 1.16
CA ARG A 169 -2.45 -18.63 2.10
C ARG A 169 -1.50 -17.65 1.44
N MET A 170 -0.74 -16.95 2.28
CA MET A 170 0.29 -16.03 1.81
C MET A 170 1.56 -16.82 1.47
N TYR A 171 2.11 -16.57 0.30
CA TYR A 171 3.38 -17.09 -0.18
C TYR A 171 4.32 -15.93 -0.48
N TYR A 172 5.61 -16.22 -0.60
CA TYR A 172 6.59 -15.22 -0.98
C TYR A 172 7.74 -15.79 -1.81
N THR A 173 8.40 -14.90 -2.55
CA THR A 173 9.69 -15.11 -3.18
C THR A 173 10.64 -13.97 -2.81
N ILE A 174 11.94 -14.19 -3.02
CA ILE A 174 12.99 -13.20 -2.82
C ILE A 174 13.67 -12.95 -4.17
N THR A 175 13.97 -11.69 -4.45
CA THR A 175 14.79 -11.26 -5.59
C THR A 175 15.65 -10.06 -5.21
N LYS A 176 16.73 -9.79 -5.93
CA LYS A 176 17.53 -8.57 -5.77
C LYS A 176 17.34 -7.58 -6.91
N GLU A 177 17.04 -8.08 -8.10
CA GLU A 177 17.00 -7.28 -9.34
C GLU A 177 15.80 -7.59 -10.24
N PHE A 178 14.79 -8.32 -9.74
CA PHE A 178 13.59 -8.70 -10.48
C PHE A 178 13.86 -9.51 -11.76
N LYS A 179 14.95 -10.29 -11.77
CA LYS A 179 15.31 -11.23 -12.86
C LYS A 179 15.37 -12.67 -12.37
N ILE A 180 16.01 -12.88 -11.22
CA ILE A 180 16.13 -14.18 -10.57
C ILE A 180 15.29 -14.17 -9.30
N PHE A 181 14.49 -15.21 -9.11
CA PHE A 181 13.56 -15.36 -8.00
C PHE A 181 13.85 -16.66 -7.26
N SER A 182 13.80 -16.62 -5.94
CA SER A 182 13.83 -17.85 -5.15
C SER A 182 12.58 -18.68 -5.40
N LYS A 183 12.61 -19.97 -5.06
CA LYS A 183 11.38 -20.79 -5.01
C LYS A 183 10.37 -20.16 -4.05
N ALA A 184 9.09 -20.23 -4.40
CA ALA A 184 8.00 -19.78 -3.55
C ALA A 184 8.01 -20.55 -2.21
N LYS A 185 7.75 -19.82 -1.12
CA LYS A 185 7.67 -20.37 0.24
C LYS A 185 6.43 -19.86 0.94
N LEU A 186 5.88 -20.66 1.84
CA LEU A 186 4.75 -20.25 2.68
C LEU A 186 5.20 -19.13 3.61
N LEU A 187 4.51 -17.99 3.55
CA LEU A 187 4.75 -16.82 4.39
C LEU A 187 3.91 -16.86 5.67
N TYR A 188 2.61 -17.19 5.52
CA TYR A 188 1.65 -17.15 6.61
C TYR A 188 0.55 -18.20 6.47
N ASP A 189 0.41 -19.01 7.52
CA ASP A 189 -0.72 -19.92 7.75
C ASP A 189 -0.96 -20.02 9.26
N GLN A 190 -2.19 -19.72 9.69
CA GLN A 190 -2.66 -19.86 11.06
C GLN A 190 -4.01 -20.62 11.09
N GLY A 191 -4.28 -21.45 10.08
CA GLY A 191 -5.45 -22.34 10.03
C GLY A 191 -6.74 -21.73 9.49
N PHE A 192 -6.70 -20.53 8.87
CA PHE A 192 -7.85 -19.86 8.27
C PHE A 192 -7.49 -19.23 6.91
N ASN A 193 -8.49 -18.94 6.08
CA ASN A 193 -8.30 -18.36 4.74
C ASN A 193 -7.73 -16.93 4.84
N VAL A 194 -6.56 -16.67 4.24
CA VAL A 194 -5.84 -15.39 4.36
C VAL A 194 -5.51 -14.81 2.99
N ILE A 195 -5.83 -13.54 2.80
CA ILE A 195 -5.51 -12.77 1.59
C ILE A 195 -5.14 -11.32 1.95
N ASP A 196 -4.73 -10.54 0.94
CA ASP A 196 -4.47 -9.10 1.01
C ASP A 196 -3.60 -8.72 2.19
N ALA A 197 -2.33 -9.14 2.16
CA ALA A 197 -1.39 -8.76 3.19
C ALA A 197 -0.60 -7.52 2.77
N THR A 198 -0.31 -6.65 3.74
CA THR A 198 0.72 -5.61 3.65
C THR A 198 1.65 -5.70 4.86
N ILE A 199 2.96 -5.46 4.66
CA ILE A 199 3.97 -5.59 5.71
C ILE A 199 4.64 -4.24 5.99
N GLN A 200 4.73 -3.88 7.27
CA GLN A 200 5.41 -2.67 7.74
C GLN A 200 6.48 -3.01 8.78
N LYS A 201 7.65 -2.38 8.67
CA LYS A 201 8.70 -2.47 9.69
C LYS A 201 8.35 -1.56 10.87
N ASN A 202 8.37 -2.10 12.08
CA ASN A 202 8.14 -1.35 13.32
C ASN A 202 9.25 -1.68 14.34
N GLY A 203 10.28 -0.84 14.40
CA GLY A 203 11.46 -1.10 15.22
C GLY A 203 12.18 -2.38 14.79
N LYS A 204 12.28 -3.37 15.69
CA LYS A 204 12.94 -4.67 15.47
C LYS A 204 11.99 -5.78 14.99
N GLN A 205 10.74 -5.45 14.69
CA GLN A 205 9.73 -6.40 14.23
C GLN A 205 9.04 -5.91 12.96
N TYR A 206 8.31 -6.82 12.35
CA TYR A 206 7.45 -6.61 11.20
C TYR A 206 5.99 -6.82 11.63
N LEU A 207 5.13 -5.94 11.15
CA LEU A 207 3.68 -6.02 11.29
C LEU A 207 3.13 -6.43 9.93
N MET A 208 2.39 -7.54 9.88
CA MET A 208 1.60 -7.92 8.72
C MET A 208 0.15 -7.57 9.02
N PHE A 209 -0.41 -6.62 8.27
CA PHE A 209 -1.85 -6.40 8.21
C PHE A 209 -2.40 -7.33 7.14
N LEU A 210 -3.47 -8.05 7.43
CA LEU A 210 -3.99 -9.11 6.55
C LEU A 210 -5.51 -9.21 6.67
N LYS A 211 -6.16 -9.71 5.62
CA LYS A 211 -7.58 -10.04 5.62
C LYS A 211 -7.81 -11.47 6.06
N ASP A 212 -8.72 -11.66 7.02
CA ASP A 212 -9.35 -12.96 7.26
C ASP A 212 -10.49 -13.14 6.25
N GLU A 213 -10.24 -13.99 5.25
CA GLU A 213 -11.12 -14.19 4.09
C GLU A 213 -12.20 -15.25 4.32
N THR A 214 -12.28 -15.77 5.56
CA THR A 214 -13.31 -16.73 5.97
C THR A 214 -14.71 -16.14 5.72
N ARG A 215 -15.51 -16.88 4.95
CA ARG A 215 -16.89 -16.54 4.61
C ARG A 215 -17.92 -17.06 5.61
N ASN A 216 -17.68 -18.22 6.22
CA ASN A 216 -18.65 -18.86 7.13
C ASN A 216 -17.96 -19.42 8.40
N PRO A 217 -18.29 -18.93 9.61
CA PRO A 217 -18.98 -17.66 9.85
C PRO A 217 -18.19 -16.49 9.25
N PRO A 218 -18.85 -15.42 8.77
CA PRO A 218 -18.17 -14.34 8.07
C PRO A 218 -17.18 -13.65 9.00
N GLN A 219 -15.93 -13.60 8.57
CA GLN A 219 -14.88 -12.78 9.17
C GLN A 219 -14.72 -11.51 8.35
N LYS A 220 -14.19 -11.63 7.11
CA LYS A 220 -14.05 -10.54 6.12
C LYS A 220 -13.51 -9.24 6.74
N ASN A 221 -12.59 -9.38 7.68
CA ASN A 221 -12.06 -8.28 8.49
C ASN A 221 -10.54 -8.25 8.43
N LEU A 222 -9.97 -7.11 8.78
CA LEU A 222 -8.54 -6.94 8.85
C LEU A 222 -8.01 -7.27 10.24
N ARG A 223 -6.82 -7.86 10.29
CA ARG A 223 -6.13 -8.24 11.53
C ARG A 223 -4.63 -7.99 11.40
N ILE A 224 -3.91 -8.09 12.51
CA ILE A 224 -2.46 -7.86 12.55
C ILE A 224 -1.76 -9.11 13.07
N ALA A 225 -0.71 -9.55 12.39
CA ALA A 225 0.23 -10.54 12.89
C ALA A 225 1.64 -9.91 12.98
N THR A 226 2.48 -10.43 13.86
CA THR A 226 3.82 -9.85 14.10
C THR A 226 4.93 -10.89 13.96
N SER A 227 6.10 -10.49 13.47
CA SER A 227 7.29 -11.35 13.40
C SER A 227 8.57 -10.55 13.61
N LYS A 228 9.63 -11.23 14.09
CA LYS A 228 11.00 -10.69 14.03
C LYS A 228 11.69 -10.96 12.69
N ASN A 229 11.09 -11.79 11.82
CA ASN A 229 11.63 -12.18 10.53
C ASN A 229 10.64 -11.81 9.42
N LEU A 230 11.11 -11.06 8.42
CA LEU A 230 10.28 -10.63 7.30
C LEU A 230 9.62 -11.81 6.55
N GLY A 231 10.39 -12.88 6.31
CA GLY A 231 9.97 -14.04 5.52
C GLY A 231 9.26 -15.16 6.30
N GLY A 232 8.63 -14.88 7.45
CA GLY A 232 7.76 -15.85 8.12
C GLY A 232 7.83 -15.83 9.65
N LYS A 233 7.30 -16.89 10.28
CA LYS A 233 7.13 -17.01 11.74
C LYS A 233 6.29 -15.89 12.36
N TYR A 234 5.30 -15.39 11.61
CA TYR A 234 4.33 -14.45 12.13
C TYR A 234 3.44 -15.11 13.18
N SER A 235 3.09 -14.35 14.21
CA SER A 235 2.22 -14.76 15.31
C SER A 235 0.82 -15.16 14.84
N LYS A 236 0.01 -15.71 15.75
CA LYS A 236 -1.45 -15.67 15.59
C LYS A 236 -1.90 -14.21 15.38
N PRO A 237 -2.98 -13.98 14.62
CA PRO A 237 -3.45 -12.63 14.38
C PRO A 237 -4.12 -12.06 15.64
N THR A 238 -4.19 -10.73 15.74
CA THR A 238 -5.01 -10.02 16.72
C THR A 238 -6.50 -10.31 16.51
N ALA A 239 -7.34 -9.78 17.41
CA ALA A 239 -8.75 -9.54 17.10
C ALA A 239 -8.90 -8.61 15.87
N PRO A 240 -10.09 -8.58 15.22
CA PRO A 240 -10.39 -7.66 14.13
C PRO A 240 -10.08 -6.20 14.49
N ILE A 241 -9.45 -5.46 13.57
CA ILE A 241 -9.20 -4.02 13.71
C ILE A 241 -10.24 -3.15 13.01
N THR A 242 -11.12 -3.76 12.21
CA THR A 242 -12.22 -3.13 11.48
C THR A 242 -13.56 -3.40 12.13
N GLY A 243 -14.56 -2.57 11.84
CA GLY A 243 -15.93 -2.71 12.34
C GLY A 243 -16.75 -3.83 11.68
N ASN A 244 -18.07 -3.81 11.90
CA ASN A 244 -19.01 -4.80 11.37
C ASN A 244 -19.37 -4.51 9.89
N TYR A 245 -18.38 -4.63 9.02
CA TYR A 245 -18.46 -4.50 7.57
C TYR A 245 -17.34 -5.33 6.93
N TRP A 246 -17.47 -5.64 5.64
CA TRP A 246 -16.44 -6.39 4.93
C TRP A 246 -15.35 -5.43 4.44
N ALA A 247 -14.10 -5.74 4.78
CA ALA A 247 -12.93 -4.92 4.47
C ALA A 247 -11.86 -5.78 3.80
N GLU A 248 -11.18 -5.22 2.80
CA GLU A 248 -10.12 -5.89 2.06
C GLU A 248 -9.03 -4.93 1.59
N GLY A 249 -7.91 -5.47 1.13
CA GLY A 249 -6.82 -4.65 0.58
C GLY A 249 -6.23 -3.59 1.52
N PRO A 250 -5.72 -3.98 2.72
CA PRO A 250 -5.15 -3.02 3.65
C PRO A 250 -3.89 -2.37 3.07
N THR A 251 -3.75 -1.05 3.23
CA THR A 251 -2.48 -0.35 3.02
C THR A 251 -2.23 0.68 4.11
N VAL A 252 -0.97 0.93 4.45
CA VAL A 252 -0.60 1.63 5.69
C VAL A 252 0.11 2.94 5.42
N LEU A 253 -0.43 4.03 5.98
CA LEU A 253 0.27 5.31 6.10
C LEU A 253 0.58 5.61 7.56
N LYS A 254 1.80 6.09 7.82
CA LYS A 254 2.21 6.56 9.14
C LYS A 254 2.42 8.08 9.15
N LEU A 255 1.55 8.80 9.84
CA LEU A 255 1.61 10.24 10.03
C LEU A 255 2.13 10.56 11.44
N GLY A 256 3.44 10.77 11.56
CA GLY A 256 4.09 10.92 12.86
C GLY A 256 3.91 9.67 13.72
N LYS A 257 3.12 9.76 14.80
CA LYS A 257 2.77 8.62 15.67
C LYS A 257 1.51 7.86 15.23
N GLN A 258 0.73 8.44 14.33
CA GLN A 258 -0.55 7.90 13.90
C GLN A 258 -0.34 6.86 12.79
N TRP A 259 -0.92 5.69 12.97
CA TRP A 259 -1.10 4.68 11.94
C TRP A 259 -2.48 4.88 11.31
N ILE A 260 -2.54 4.94 9.99
CA ILE A 260 -3.79 4.95 9.22
C ILE A 260 -3.74 3.73 8.31
N ILE A 261 -4.76 2.89 8.39
CA ILE A 261 -4.92 1.70 7.54
C ILE A 261 -6.10 1.96 6.64
N TYR A 262 -5.86 2.16 5.35
CA TYR A 262 -6.91 2.27 4.34
C TYR A 262 -7.28 0.89 3.83
N PHE A 263 -8.51 0.72 3.38
CA PHE A 263 -9.02 -0.54 2.84
C PHE A 263 -10.28 -0.32 1.99
N ASP A 264 -10.57 -1.28 1.11
CA ASP A 264 -11.79 -1.28 0.30
C ASP A 264 -12.96 -1.88 1.11
N LYS A 265 -14.05 -1.12 1.26
CA LYS A 265 -15.35 -1.62 1.73
C LYS A 265 -16.14 -2.08 0.52
N TYR A 266 -15.68 -3.17 -0.10
CA TYR A 266 -16.08 -3.59 -1.44
C TYR A 266 -17.57 -3.89 -1.62
N THR A 267 -18.26 -4.30 -0.55
CA THR A 267 -19.72 -4.54 -0.57
C THR A 267 -20.55 -3.26 -0.61
N SER A 268 -19.98 -2.14 -0.15
CA SER A 268 -20.62 -0.82 -0.19
C SER A 268 -20.04 0.10 -1.27
N HIS A 269 -19.04 -0.36 -2.02
CA HIS A 269 -18.35 0.41 -3.07
C HIS A 269 -17.77 1.74 -2.55
N THR A 270 -17.21 1.71 -1.34
CA THR A 270 -16.59 2.88 -0.68
C THR A 270 -15.22 2.50 -0.13
N TYR A 271 -14.35 3.50 0.07
CA TYR A 271 -13.09 3.30 0.78
C TYR A 271 -13.27 3.56 2.28
N GLY A 272 -12.55 2.81 3.09
CA GLY A 272 -12.54 2.95 4.54
C GLY A 272 -11.14 3.19 5.11
N ALA A 273 -11.11 3.66 6.35
CA ALA A 273 -9.87 3.72 7.10
C ALA A 273 -10.10 3.55 8.60
N VAL A 274 -9.14 2.93 9.27
CA VAL A 274 -9.02 2.91 10.73
C VAL A 274 -7.71 3.55 11.15
N THR A 275 -7.68 4.15 12.32
CA THR A 275 -6.48 4.76 12.87
C THR A 275 -6.17 4.32 14.28
N SER A 276 -4.88 4.27 14.61
CA SER A 276 -4.37 3.96 15.94
C SER A 276 -3.06 4.70 16.21
N THR A 277 -2.75 4.96 17.48
CA THR A 277 -1.43 5.48 17.91
C THR A 277 -0.61 4.45 18.70
N ASP A 278 -1.23 3.34 19.11
CA ASP A 278 -0.64 2.30 19.95
C ASP A 278 -0.69 0.90 19.32
N LEU A 279 -1.32 0.75 18.15
CA LEU A 279 -1.59 -0.51 17.42
C LEU A 279 -2.51 -1.48 18.18
N ILE A 280 -3.18 -1.01 19.23
CA ILE A 280 -4.07 -1.79 20.08
C ILE A 280 -5.49 -1.26 19.95
N ASN A 281 -5.67 0.04 20.13
CA ASN A 281 -6.96 0.71 20.07
C ASN A 281 -7.14 1.33 18.69
N TRP A 282 -8.23 0.94 18.01
CA TRP A 282 -8.55 1.34 16.64
C TRP A 282 -9.81 2.19 16.60
N THR A 283 -9.76 3.29 15.86
CA THR A 283 -10.91 4.17 15.61
C THR A 283 -11.22 4.16 14.11
N ASP A 284 -12.47 3.86 13.75
CA ASP A 284 -12.95 4.04 12.38
C ASP A 284 -12.99 5.54 12.05
N ILE A 285 -12.33 5.90 10.95
CA ILE A 285 -12.24 7.26 10.42
C ILE A 285 -12.71 7.32 8.96
N SER A 286 -13.53 6.37 8.52
CA SER A 286 -14.09 6.33 7.17
C SER A 286 -14.76 7.65 6.79
N ASP A 287 -15.50 8.28 7.69
CA ASP A 287 -16.21 9.54 7.42
C ASP A 287 -15.27 10.76 7.33
N LYS A 288 -13.97 10.56 7.61
CA LYS A 288 -12.95 11.62 7.56
C LYS A 288 -12.04 11.51 6.35
N ILE A 289 -12.17 10.45 5.55
CA ILE A 289 -11.38 10.25 4.34
C ILE A 289 -12.23 10.46 3.09
N SER A 290 -11.60 10.86 2.00
CA SER A 290 -12.23 10.96 0.69
C SER A 290 -11.30 10.40 -0.37
N PHE A 291 -11.83 9.57 -1.25
CA PHE A 291 -11.11 8.93 -2.34
C PHE A 291 -11.79 9.19 -3.69
N PRO A 292 -11.04 9.19 -4.81
CA PRO A 292 -11.63 9.22 -6.14
C PRO A 292 -12.65 8.09 -6.33
N LYS A 293 -13.75 8.40 -7.04
CA LYS A 293 -14.82 7.44 -7.27
C LYS A 293 -14.32 6.21 -8.04
N GLY A 294 -14.66 5.02 -7.55
CA GLY A 294 -14.29 3.76 -8.18
C GLY A 294 -12.85 3.31 -7.90
N THR A 295 -12.20 3.92 -6.91
CA THR A 295 -10.94 3.40 -6.34
C THR A 295 -11.18 2.03 -5.74
N SER A 296 -10.39 1.04 -6.17
CA SER A 296 -10.33 -0.31 -5.57
C SER A 296 -9.02 -0.50 -4.79
N HIS A 297 -8.78 -1.72 -4.31
CA HIS A 297 -7.54 -2.09 -3.61
C HIS A 297 -6.28 -1.54 -4.30
N GLY A 298 -5.44 -0.89 -3.50
CA GLY A 298 -4.24 -0.21 -3.92
C GLY A 298 -3.23 -0.03 -2.80
N THR A 299 -2.16 0.72 -3.06
CA THR A 299 -1.07 0.92 -2.09
C THR A 299 -0.73 2.40 -1.94
N VAL A 300 -0.59 2.86 -0.69
CA VAL A 300 -0.03 4.18 -0.39
C VAL A 300 1.49 4.14 -0.35
N PHE A 301 2.13 5.15 -0.96
CA PHE A 301 3.56 5.35 -0.90
C PHE A 301 3.89 6.86 -0.89
N THR A 302 5.14 7.22 -0.57
CA THR A 302 5.55 8.62 -0.44
C THR A 302 6.50 9.02 -1.55
N VAL A 303 6.31 10.23 -2.08
CA VAL A 303 7.22 10.89 -3.02
C VAL A 303 7.61 12.27 -2.49
N SER A 304 8.71 12.83 -3.02
CA SER A 304 9.06 14.22 -2.76
C SER A 304 8.10 15.18 -3.48
N GLN A 305 7.99 16.40 -2.98
CA GLN A 305 7.25 17.47 -3.66
C GLN A 305 7.76 17.69 -5.10
N ALA A 306 9.08 17.60 -5.32
CA ALA A 306 9.68 17.77 -6.65
C ALA A 306 9.26 16.67 -7.63
N GLU A 307 9.19 15.42 -7.18
CA GLU A 307 8.67 14.32 -8.00
C GLU A 307 7.19 14.46 -8.26
N PHE A 308 6.41 14.86 -7.24
CA PHE A 308 5.00 15.12 -7.40
C PHE A 308 4.72 16.17 -8.48
N GLN A 309 5.46 17.30 -8.52
CA GLN A 309 5.24 18.32 -9.56
C GLN A 309 5.50 17.78 -10.97
N LYS A 310 6.57 16.98 -11.15
CA LYS A 310 6.86 16.33 -12.43
C LYS A 310 5.72 15.42 -12.89
N ILE A 311 5.13 14.66 -11.97
CA ILE A 311 4.03 13.74 -12.26
C ILE A 311 2.73 14.49 -12.50
N SER A 312 2.43 15.51 -11.70
CA SER A 312 1.19 16.29 -11.83
C SER A 312 1.17 17.13 -13.11
N GLY A 313 2.33 17.52 -13.64
CA GLY A 313 2.47 18.31 -14.86
C GLY A 313 2.38 19.82 -14.63
N ASN A 314 2.81 20.27 -13.45
CA ASN A 314 3.03 21.68 -13.13
C ASN A 314 4.53 22.01 -13.21
#